data_AF-A0A2W5RAM2-F1
#
_entry.id   AF-A0A2W5RAM2-F1
#
_cell.length_a   1.000
_cell.length_b   1.000
_cell.length_c   1.000
_cell.angle_alpha   90.00
_cell.angle_beta   90.00
_cell.angle_gamma   90.00
#
_symmetry.space_group_name_H-M   'P 1'
#
loop_
_entity.id
_entity.type
_entity.pdbx_description
1 polymer ?
#
loop_
_entity_poly.entity_id
_entity_poly.type
_entity_poly.pdbx_seq_one_letter_code
_entity_poly.pdbx_strand_id
1 'polypeptide(L)'
;DFMRPPAGDLSALRHRGAKMIVYHGTGDGVFSASDTARWWSELDAAQQGGAPGFVRYYPVPAMNHCRGGPATDQFDLLSPLVAWVEQGQAPVAVTARARGAGTPVPNPEVPANWSPQRSRPLCPFPQVARYRGGDIERAESFACTSP
;
A
#
# COMPACT_ATOMS: atom_id res chain seq x y z
N ASP A 1 -3.00 -12.31 20.71
CA ASP A 1 -2.79 -10.99 20.11
C ASP A 1 -1.31 -10.67 20.25
N PHE A 2 -0.51 -10.91 19.21
CA PHE A 2 0.95 -10.77 19.27
C PHE A 2 1.34 -9.74 18.21
N MET A 3 2.04 -8.67 18.61
CA MET A 3 2.59 -7.62 17.74
C MET A 3 1.59 -6.70 17.02
N ARG A 4 0.29 -6.74 17.33
CA ARG A 4 -0.63 -5.70 16.83
C ARG A 4 -0.28 -4.36 17.50
N PRO A 5 -0.08 -3.27 16.75
CA PRO A 5 -0.02 -1.95 17.34
C PRO A 5 -1.32 -1.71 18.13
N PRO A 6 -1.27 -1.09 19.32
CA PRO A 6 -2.51 -0.71 19.99
C PRO A 6 -3.33 0.15 19.03
N ALA A 7 -4.56 -0.28 18.75
CA ALA A 7 -5.55 0.53 18.04
C ALA A 7 -5.94 1.69 18.97
N GLY A 8 -5.05 2.67 19.06
CA GLY A 8 -5.18 3.81 19.95
C GLY A 8 -6.02 4.90 19.30
N ASP A 9 -6.57 5.76 20.15
CA ASP A 9 -7.09 7.05 19.74
C ASP A 9 -5.94 7.90 19.19
N LEU A 10 -5.92 8.11 17.86
CA LEU A 10 -4.96 8.99 17.19
C LEU A 10 -5.50 10.42 17.02
N SER A 11 -6.48 10.85 17.81
CA SER A 11 -7.06 12.21 17.74
C SER A 11 -6.00 13.31 17.90
N ALA A 12 -5.00 13.11 18.78
CA ALA A 12 -3.91 14.07 18.93
C ALA A 12 -3.03 14.20 17.67
N LEU A 13 -2.89 13.13 16.86
CA LEU A 13 -2.23 13.19 15.55
C LEU A 13 -3.11 13.93 14.53
N ARG A 14 -4.40 13.57 14.50
CA ARG A 14 -5.37 14.18 13.59
C ARG A 14 -5.50 15.68 13.81
N HIS A 15 -5.68 16.13 15.06
CA HIS A 15 -5.90 17.54 15.40
C HIS A 15 -4.71 18.43 15.11
N ARG A 16 -3.48 17.91 15.19
CA ARG A 16 -2.27 18.66 14.81
C ARG A 16 -1.96 18.64 13.31
N GLY A 17 -2.84 18.04 12.50
CA GLY A 17 -2.69 17.96 11.04
C GLY A 17 -1.70 16.91 10.53
N ALA A 18 -1.21 16.01 11.39
CA ALA A 18 -0.23 15.00 11.00
C ALA A 18 -0.82 14.00 9.99
N LYS A 19 0.02 13.50 9.08
CA LYS A 19 -0.33 12.49 8.08
C LYS A 19 0.51 11.22 8.27
N MET A 20 -0.09 10.07 8.00
CA MET A 20 0.54 8.76 8.13
C MET A 20 0.23 7.92 6.90
N ILE A 21 1.27 7.30 6.33
CA ILE A 21 1.12 6.26 5.32
C ILE A 21 1.72 4.98 5.89
N VAL A 22 0.96 3.90 5.82
CA VAL A 22 1.35 2.55 6.22
C VAL A 22 1.33 1.67 4.98
N TYR A 23 2.33 0.82 4.79
CA TYR A 23 2.28 -0.23 3.79
C TYR A 23 2.64 -1.57 4.44
N HIS A 24 2.16 -2.68 3.88
CA HIS A 24 2.51 -4.02 4.36
C HIS A 24 2.43 -5.01 3.20
N GLY A 25 3.46 -5.84 3.04
CA GLY A 25 3.42 -6.96 2.11
C GLY A 25 2.44 -8.04 2.57
N THR A 26 1.49 -8.46 1.72
CA THR A 26 0.50 -9.46 2.13
C THR A 26 1.06 -10.90 2.18
N GLY A 27 2.28 -11.10 1.67
CA GLY A 27 3.06 -12.34 1.79
C GLY A 27 4.11 -12.28 2.91
N ASP A 28 4.08 -11.25 3.77
CA ASP A 28 4.97 -11.14 4.92
C ASP A 28 4.75 -12.32 5.89
N GLY A 29 5.80 -13.13 6.07
CA GLY A 29 5.81 -14.27 6.99
C GLY A 29 6.30 -13.93 8.40
N VAL A 30 6.74 -12.69 8.65
CA VAL A 30 7.24 -12.20 9.94
C VAL A 30 6.13 -11.50 10.71
N PHE A 31 5.42 -10.58 10.06
CA PHE A 31 4.28 -9.86 10.64
C PHE A 31 3.01 -10.08 9.81
N SER A 32 1.88 -10.18 10.50
CA SER A 32 0.59 -10.43 9.85
C SER A 32 0.07 -9.16 9.18
N ALA A 33 -0.04 -9.18 7.85
CA ALA A 33 -0.73 -8.14 7.09
C ALA A 33 -2.22 -8.03 7.48
N SER A 34 -2.83 -9.15 7.89
CA SER A 34 -4.21 -9.17 8.41
C SER A 34 -4.33 -8.41 9.73
N ASP A 35 -3.30 -8.43 10.59
CA ASP A 35 -3.30 -7.66 11.83
C ASP A 35 -3.18 -6.16 11.56
N THR A 36 -2.42 -5.78 10.53
CA THR A 36 -2.34 -4.38 10.09
C THR A 36 -3.66 -3.89 9.48
N ALA A 37 -4.31 -4.71 8.66
CA ALA A 37 -5.63 -4.40 8.12
C ALA A 37 -6.69 -4.26 9.24
N ARG A 38 -6.65 -5.17 10.23
CA ARG A 38 -7.53 -5.10 11.41
C ARG A 38 -7.27 -3.84 12.24
N TRP A 39 -6.00 -3.51 12.51
CA TRP A 39 -5.64 -2.27 13.21
C TRP A 39 -6.19 -1.03 12.48
N TRP A 40 -6.06 -0.97 11.15
CA TRP A 40 -6.58 0.17 10.38
C TRP A 40 -8.10 0.29 10.49
N SER A 41 -8.83 -0.83 10.40
CA SER A 41 -10.29 -0.84 10.57
C SER A 41 -10.72 -0.44 11.99
N GLU A 42 -10.01 -0.90 13.02
CA GLU A 42 -10.25 -0.52 14.42
C GLU A 42 -9.96 0.98 14.64
N LEU A 43 -8.89 1.50 14.05
CA LEU A 43 -8.57 2.93 14.06
C LEU A 43 -9.66 3.76 13.37
N ASP A 44 -10.14 3.35 12.20
CA ASP A 44 -11.19 4.07 11.48
C ASP A 44 -12.51 4.08 12.25
N ALA A 45 -12.85 2.95 12.89
CA ALA A 45 -14.00 2.86 13.78
C ALA A 45 -13.87 3.82 14.98
N ALA A 46 -12.70 3.86 15.64
CA ALA A 46 -12.42 4.78 16.74
C ALA A 46 -12.50 6.26 16.31
N GLN A 47 -12.21 6.54 15.04
CA GLN A 47 -12.27 7.87 14.44
C GLN A 47 -13.58 8.17 13.70
N GLN A 48 -14.62 7.33 13.88
CA GLN A 48 -15.94 7.51 13.27
C GLN A 48 -15.89 7.66 11.74
N GLY A 49 -15.03 6.88 11.06
CA GLY A 49 -14.83 6.96 9.61
C GLY A 49 -13.84 8.05 9.17
N GLY A 50 -13.19 8.72 10.12
CA GLY A 50 -12.28 9.83 9.87
C GLY A 50 -10.83 9.44 9.56
N ALA A 51 -10.44 8.17 9.68
CA ALA A 51 -9.05 7.75 9.49
C ALA A 51 -8.51 8.04 8.08
N PRO A 52 -9.25 7.81 6.97
CA PRO A 52 -8.78 8.13 5.62
C PRO A 52 -8.32 9.58 5.41
N GLY A 53 -8.76 10.52 6.24
CA GLY A 53 -8.35 11.93 6.20
C GLY A 53 -6.92 12.20 6.71
N PHE A 54 -6.30 11.25 7.41
CA PHE A 54 -4.96 11.42 7.98
C PHE A 54 -4.10 10.15 8.05
N VAL A 55 -4.68 8.96 7.88
CA VAL A 55 -3.97 7.68 7.79
C VAL A 55 -4.40 6.92 6.54
N ARG A 56 -3.44 6.54 5.68
CA ARG A 56 -3.67 5.64 4.53
C ARG A 56 -2.90 4.34 4.72
N TYR A 57 -3.55 3.22 4.44
CA TYR A 57 -2.93 1.89 4.44
C TYR A 57 -2.89 1.33 3.02
N TYR A 58 -1.72 0.87 2.58
CA TYR A 58 -1.45 0.26 1.27
C TYR A 58 -0.97 -1.18 1.43
N PRO A 59 -1.87 -2.18 1.35
CA PRO A 59 -1.45 -3.57 1.20
C PRO A 59 -0.73 -3.76 -0.14
N VAL A 60 0.40 -4.47 -0.13
CA VAL A 60 1.18 -4.80 -1.33
C VAL A 60 1.02 -6.29 -1.62
N PRO A 61 0.21 -6.67 -2.62
CA PRO A 61 -0.11 -8.07 -2.88
C PRO A 61 1.14 -8.92 -3.12
N ALA A 62 1.21 -10.03 -2.39
CA ALA A 62 2.26 -11.05 -2.45
C ALA A 62 3.69 -10.57 -2.12
N MET A 63 3.88 -9.32 -1.72
CA MET A 63 5.19 -8.85 -1.27
C MET A 63 5.51 -9.51 0.08
N ASN A 64 6.76 -9.97 0.21
CA ASN A 64 7.26 -10.54 1.46
C ASN A 64 7.58 -9.41 2.48
N HIS A 65 8.41 -9.71 3.48
CA HIS A 65 8.80 -8.76 4.51
C HIS A 65 9.58 -7.57 3.91
N CYS A 66 8.92 -6.40 3.86
CA CYS A 66 9.38 -5.13 3.30
C CYS A 66 9.66 -5.10 1.77
N ARG A 67 10.09 -6.21 1.16
CA ARG A 67 10.41 -6.35 -0.27
C ARG A 67 10.36 -7.82 -0.68
N GLY A 68 10.50 -8.09 -1.98
CA GLY A 68 10.58 -9.46 -2.51
C GLY A 68 9.21 -10.10 -2.73
N GLY A 69 9.21 -11.40 -3.03
CA GLY A 69 8.01 -12.14 -3.43
C GLY A 69 7.59 -11.88 -4.88
N PRO A 70 6.57 -12.59 -5.41
CA PRO A 70 6.05 -12.39 -6.75
C PRO A 70 5.16 -11.13 -6.80
N ALA A 71 5.79 -9.96 -6.64
CA ALA A 71 5.12 -8.70 -6.36
C ALA A 71 5.69 -7.52 -7.13
N THR A 72 4.89 -6.45 -7.21
CA THR A 72 5.37 -5.11 -7.55
C THR A 72 5.87 -4.42 -6.27
N ASP A 73 7.08 -4.72 -5.86
CA ASP A 73 7.64 -4.34 -4.56
C ASP A 73 8.45 -3.03 -4.55
N GLN A 74 8.36 -2.21 -5.62
CA GLN A 74 8.99 -0.90 -5.70
C GLN A 74 7.96 0.20 -5.86
N PHE A 75 8.01 1.19 -4.98
CA PHE A 75 7.08 2.30 -4.96
C PHE A 75 7.69 3.46 -4.17
N ASP A 76 7.19 4.66 -4.45
CA ASP A 76 7.53 5.87 -3.71
C ASP A 76 6.31 6.31 -2.90
N LEU A 77 6.42 6.18 -1.58
CA LEU A 77 5.42 6.69 -0.63
C LEU A 77 5.85 7.99 0.05
N LEU A 78 7.10 8.45 -0.16
CA LEU A 78 7.59 9.68 0.43
C LEU A 78 7.06 10.89 -0.34
N SER A 79 7.16 10.91 -1.66
CA SER A 79 6.62 12.00 -2.47
C SER A 79 5.12 12.26 -2.22
N PRO A 80 4.23 11.25 -2.22
CA PRO A 80 2.84 11.47 -1.86
C PRO A 80 2.64 11.89 -0.39
N LEU A 81 3.48 11.44 0.55
CA LEU A 81 3.40 11.89 1.94
C LEU A 81 3.72 13.39 2.05
N VAL A 82 4.78 13.84 1.37
CA VAL A 82 5.17 15.26 1.29
C VAL A 82 4.05 16.08 0.69
N ALA A 83 3.50 15.69 -0.46
CA ALA A 83 2.38 16.37 -1.09
C ALA A 83 1.14 16.41 -0.18
N TRP A 84 0.89 15.35 0.60
CA TRP A 84 -0.23 15.31 1.53
C TRP A 84 -0.04 16.26 2.72
N VAL A 85 1.16 16.32 3.28
CA VAL A 85 1.49 17.19 4.41
C VAL A 85 1.51 18.66 4.00
N GLU A 86 2.18 18.97 2.89
CA GLU A 86 2.47 20.36 2.50
C GLU A 86 1.39 20.99 1.62
N GLN A 87 0.67 20.18 0.84
CA GLN A 87 -0.28 20.66 -0.17
C GLN A 87 -1.71 20.14 0.06
N GLY A 88 -1.92 19.35 1.11
CA GLY A 88 -3.22 18.75 1.41
C GLY A 88 -3.67 17.67 0.41
N GLN A 89 -2.78 17.21 -0.48
CA GLN A 89 -3.10 16.24 -1.52
C GLN A 89 -2.96 14.81 -1.00
N ALA A 90 -4.05 14.24 -0.51
CA ALA A 90 -4.07 12.87 -0.03
C ALA A 90 -3.76 11.87 -1.17
N PRO A 91 -2.90 10.87 -0.93
CA PRO A 91 -2.61 9.89 -1.97
C PRO A 91 -3.83 9.00 -2.23
N VAL A 92 -4.04 8.74 -3.51
CA VAL A 92 -5.03 7.79 -4.02
C VAL A 92 -4.31 6.48 -4.37
N ALA A 93 -4.24 6.11 -5.65
CA ALA A 93 -3.38 5.04 -6.12
C ALA A 93 -1.91 5.47 -6.18
N VAL A 94 -1.01 4.60 -5.72
CA VAL A 94 0.45 4.76 -5.88
C VAL A 94 0.95 3.72 -6.88
N THR A 95 1.68 4.13 -7.92
CA THR A 95 2.20 3.16 -8.89
C THR A 95 3.35 2.37 -8.28
N ALA A 96 3.19 1.06 -8.20
CA ALA A 96 4.25 0.13 -7.85
C ALA A 96 4.77 -0.63 -9.08
N ARG A 97 6.03 -1.05 -9.03
CA ARG A 97 6.73 -1.79 -10.10
C ARG A 97 7.41 -3.04 -9.55
N ALA A 98 7.52 -4.07 -10.38
CA ALA A 98 8.35 -5.23 -10.09
C ALA A 98 9.84 -4.88 -10.22
N ARG A 99 10.70 -5.46 -9.37
CA ARG A 99 12.16 -5.45 -9.58
C ARG A 99 12.59 -6.53 -10.56
N GLY A 100 12.16 -6.44 -11.82
CA GLY A 100 12.58 -7.40 -12.84
C GLY A 100 14.04 -7.23 -13.29
N ALA A 101 14.45 -8.04 -14.27
CA ALA A 101 15.76 -7.95 -14.90
C ALA A 101 16.03 -6.52 -15.42
N GLY A 102 17.26 -6.03 -15.20
CA GLY A 102 17.66 -4.66 -15.56
C GLY A 102 17.43 -3.60 -14.47
N THR A 103 16.81 -3.95 -13.34
CA THR A 103 16.78 -3.07 -12.15
C THR A 103 18.10 -3.16 -11.34
N PRO A 104 18.47 -2.13 -10.55
CA PRO A 104 19.74 -2.12 -9.81
C PRO A 104 19.90 -3.30 -8.82
N VAL A 105 18.78 -3.74 -8.23
CA VAL A 105 18.72 -4.89 -7.33
C VAL A 105 17.56 -5.79 -7.78
N PRO A 106 17.76 -6.69 -8.75
CA PRO A 106 16.70 -7.56 -9.25
C PRO A 106 16.11 -8.46 -8.14
N ASN A 107 14.81 -8.71 -8.24
CA ASN A 107 14.10 -9.69 -7.41
C ASN A 107 14.00 -11.01 -8.19
N PRO A 108 14.70 -12.07 -7.78
CA PRO A 108 14.64 -13.36 -8.47
C PRO A 108 13.28 -14.05 -8.34
N GLU A 109 12.42 -13.61 -7.42
CA GLU A 109 11.08 -14.16 -7.19
C GLU A 109 10.02 -13.56 -8.15
N VAL A 110 10.39 -12.56 -8.98
CA VAL A 110 9.51 -12.05 -10.03
C VAL A 110 9.27 -13.18 -11.05
N PRO A 111 8.00 -13.58 -11.31
CA PRO A 111 7.71 -14.67 -12.22
C PRO A 111 8.26 -14.42 -13.64
N ALA A 112 8.85 -15.45 -14.24
CA ALA A 112 9.49 -15.35 -15.55
C ALA A 112 8.53 -14.97 -16.69
N ASN A 113 7.22 -15.17 -16.50
CA ASN A 113 6.17 -14.79 -17.46
C ASN A 113 5.66 -13.37 -17.26
N TRP A 114 6.18 -12.59 -16.30
CA TRP A 114 5.87 -11.18 -16.15
C TRP A 114 6.81 -10.34 -17.00
N SER A 115 6.35 -9.17 -17.42
CA SER A 115 7.28 -8.13 -17.88
C SER A 115 8.24 -7.78 -16.73
N PRO A 116 9.55 -7.58 -17.01
CA PRO A 116 10.49 -7.11 -15.99
C PRO A 116 10.12 -5.71 -15.46
N GLN A 117 9.24 -4.99 -16.15
CA GLN A 117 8.76 -3.67 -15.79
C GLN A 117 7.28 -3.67 -15.37
N ARG A 118 6.71 -4.85 -15.04
CA ARG A 118 5.31 -4.95 -14.61
C ARG A 118 4.99 -3.91 -13.54
N SER A 119 3.84 -3.27 -13.67
CA SER A 119 3.37 -2.24 -12.74
C SER A 119 1.92 -2.43 -12.31
N ARG A 120 1.57 -2.04 -11.09
CA ARG A 120 0.22 -2.08 -10.52
C ARG A 120 -0.05 -0.84 -9.68
N PRO A 121 -1.30 -0.34 -9.62
CA PRO A 121 -1.66 0.64 -8.61
C PRO A 121 -1.78 -0.05 -7.24
N LEU A 122 -1.05 0.45 -6.24
CA LEU A 122 -1.34 0.19 -4.84
C LEU A 122 -2.55 1.01 -4.46
N CYS A 123 -3.58 0.35 -3.97
CA CYS A 123 -4.85 0.97 -3.62
C CYS A 123 -4.93 1.22 -2.11
N PRO A 124 -5.51 2.36 -1.70
CA PRO A 124 -5.73 2.59 -0.28
C PRO A 124 -6.81 1.61 0.22
N PHE A 125 -6.49 0.84 1.23
CA PHE A 125 -7.42 -0.11 1.86
C PHE A 125 -8.73 0.60 2.26
N PRO A 126 -9.90 -0.03 2.05
CA PRO A 126 -10.11 -1.41 1.61
C PRO A 126 -10.13 -1.61 0.09
N GLN A 127 -9.82 -0.60 -0.73
CA GLN A 127 -9.87 -0.74 -2.19
C GLN A 127 -8.82 -1.72 -2.71
N VAL A 128 -9.13 -2.35 -3.83
CA VAL A 128 -8.25 -3.29 -4.53
C VAL A 128 -8.09 -2.88 -5.99
N ALA A 129 -6.96 -3.26 -6.60
CA ALA A 129 -6.72 -3.02 -8.01
C ALA A 129 -7.56 -4.00 -8.86
N ARG A 130 -8.49 -3.46 -9.65
CA ARG A 130 -9.30 -4.23 -10.61
C ARG A 130 -8.90 -3.88 -12.03
N TYR A 131 -8.70 -4.91 -12.86
CA TYR A 131 -8.40 -4.74 -14.28
C TYR A 131 -9.60 -4.14 -15.01
N ARG A 132 -9.34 -3.14 -15.87
CA ARG A 132 -10.36 -2.41 -16.63
C ARG A 132 -10.15 -2.46 -18.15
N GLY A 133 -9.19 -3.23 -18.62
CA GLY A 133 -8.81 -3.32 -20.04
C GLY A 133 -7.44 -2.70 -20.32
N GLY A 134 -6.79 -3.14 -21.40
CA GLY A 134 -5.47 -2.69 -21.83
C GLY A 134 -4.38 -3.75 -21.68
N ASP A 135 -3.13 -3.32 -21.55
CA ASP A 135 -2.00 -4.22 -21.31
C ASP A 135 -1.97 -4.66 -19.83
N ILE A 136 -2.01 -5.96 -19.56
CA ILE A 136 -1.99 -6.49 -18.20
C ILE A 136 -0.69 -6.19 -17.46
N GLU A 137 0.40 -5.81 -18.15
CA GLU A 137 1.68 -5.46 -17.52
C GLU A 137 1.70 -4.02 -16.97
N ARG A 138 0.69 -3.22 -17.29
CA ARG A 138 0.63 -1.77 -17.06
C ARG A 138 -0.34 -1.39 -15.95
N ALA A 139 0.08 -0.52 -15.03
CA ALA A 139 -0.75 -0.03 -13.93
C ALA A 139 -1.99 0.73 -14.44
N GLU A 140 -1.89 1.41 -15.59
CA GLU A 140 -2.97 2.20 -16.18
C GLU A 140 -4.16 1.35 -16.63
N SER A 141 -3.95 0.05 -16.84
CA SER A 141 -4.97 -0.93 -17.18
C SER A 141 -5.79 -1.39 -15.96
N PHE A 142 -5.53 -0.82 -14.78
CA PHE A 142 -6.23 -1.11 -13.53
C PHE A 142 -6.81 0.15 -12.91
N ALA A 143 -7.83 0.00 -12.07
CA ALA A 143 -8.36 1.05 -11.22
C ALA A 143 -8.56 0.53 -9.80
N CYS A 144 -8.42 1.41 -8.81
CA CYS A 144 -8.77 1.09 -7.44
C CYS A 144 -10.29 1.17 -7.29
N THR A 145 -10.89 0.08 -6.85
CA THR A 145 -12.34 0.00 -6.57
C THR A 145 -12.54 -0.68 -5.23
N SER A 146 -13.72 -0.54 -4.64
CA SER A 146 -14.10 -1.40 -3.52
C SER A 146 -13.99 -2.88 -3.92
N PRO A 147 -13.70 -3.77 -2.94
CA PRO A 147 -13.73 -5.21 -3.14
C PRO A 147 -15.08 -5.72 -3.64
#